data_AF-A0A7X4B559-F1
#
_entry.id   AF-A0A7X4B559-F1
#
_cell.length_a   1.000
_cell.length_b   1.000
_cell.length_c   1.000
_cell.angle_alpha   90.00
_cell.angle_beta   90.00
_cell.angle_gamma   90.00
#
_symmetry.space_group_name_H-M   'P 1'
#
loop_
_entity.id
_entity.type
_entity.pdbx_description
1 polymer ?
#
loop_
_entity_poly.entity_id
_entity_poly.type
_entity_poly.pdbx_seq_one_letter_code
_entity_poly.pdbx_strand_id
1 'polypeptide(L)'
;MYRDFFTNKWIIGCLALLIVVSVGCLIWYRYETAKHRKALDEATEYARQWENNRKSHFNTTSKEGAGPTLEKSLTTTAVDVHDDSPLGETGPDLTKQPKELENTETVRVSPHGFGPYPEIPEGAPVNPFTGREQLRMEILMRVVIKKWNEGERFTGASFSGGKVYLNYPNTVYVKYGEPVKNQDGIVTRPIISAGGSNSAFISEKQMRAGYIPDGLRALEFDKNG
;
A
#
# COMPACT_ATOMS: atom_id res chain seq x y z
N MET A 1 57.76 -11.88 47.99
CA MET A 1 57.99 -10.57 47.35
C MET A 1 58.05 -10.59 45.81
N TYR A 2 58.17 -11.73 45.10
CA TYR A 2 58.16 -11.73 43.62
C TYR A 2 56.77 -11.78 42.97
N ARG A 3 55.69 -12.01 43.73
CA ARG A 3 54.32 -12.10 43.17
C ARG A 3 53.73 -10.73 42.78
N ASP A 4 54.10 -9.65 43.46
CA ASP A 4 53.49 -8.32 43.21
C ASP A 4 54.01 -7.63 41.94
N PHE A 5 55.20 -8.00 41.47
CA PHE A 5 55.79 -7.44 40.25
C PHE A 5 55.11 -7.93 38.97
N PHE A 6 54.58 -9.15 38.95
CA PHE A 6 53.92 -9.69 37.77
C PHE A 6 52.48 -9.19 37.65
N THR A 7 51.75 -9.10 38.76
CA THR A 7 50.34 -8.65 38.76
C THR A 7 50.18 -7.23 38.22
N ASN A 8 51.11 -6.32 38.56
CA ASN A 8 51.03 -4.93 38.12
C ASN A 8 51.20 -4.77 36.59
N LYS A 9 52.09 -5.56 35.97
CA LYS A 9 52.30 -5.52 34.51
C LYS A 9 51.11 -6.05 33.72
N TRP A 10 50.47 -7.11 34.20
CA TRP A 10 49.27 -7.68 33.57
C TRP A 10 48.07 -6.74 33.65
N ILE A 11 47.88 -6.04 34.78
CA ILE A 11 46.79 -5.07 34.94
C ILE A 11 46.97 -3.90 33.96
N ILE A 12 48.18 -3.36 33.83
CA ILE A 12 48.47 -2.26 32.90
C ILE A 12 48.24 -2.71 31.45
N GLY A 13 48.65 -3.93 31.09
CA GLY A 13 48.42 -4.51 29.77
C GLY A 13 46.93 -4.65 29.43
N CYS A 14 46.13 -5.20 30.35
CA CYS A 14 44.67 -5.31 30.18
C CYS A 14 44.00 -3.94 30.04
N LEU A 15 44.42 -2.95 30.84
CA LEU A 15 43.87 -1.60 30.77
C LEU A 15 44.17 -0.94 29.41
N ALA A 16 45.41 -1.06 28.93
CA ALA A 16 45.80 -0.52 27.62
C ALA A 16 45.01 -1.19 26.48
N LEU A 17 44.83 -2.51 26.53
CA LEU A 17 44.04 -3.25 25.54
C LEU A 17 42.57 -2.81 25.54
N LEU A 18 41.97 -2.61 26.72
CA LEU A 18 40.60 -2.11 26.85
C LEU A 18 40.42 -0.73 26.20
N ILE A 19 41.39 0.17 26.36
CA ILE A 19 41.35 1.50 25.74
C ILE A 19 41.41 1.37 24.22
N VAL A 20 42.31 0.54 23.67
CA VAL A 20 42.44 0.32 22.23
C VAL A 20 41.16 -0.25 21.63
N VAL A 21 40.57 -1.26 22.28
CA VAL A 21 39.30 -1.87 21.83
C VAL A 21 38.17 -0.84 21.87
N SER A 22 38.08 -0.04 22.94
CA SER A 22 37.05 1.00 23.09
C SER A 22 37.15 2.07 21.99
N VAL A 23 38.36 2.53 21.68
CA VAL A 23 38.60 3.48 20.58
C VAL A 23 38.27 2.85 19.23
N GLY A 24 38.66 1.58 19.01
CA GLY A 24 38.29 0.83 17.80
C GLY A 24 36.78 0.73 17.60
N CYS A 25 36.03 0.38 18.65
CA CYS A 25 34.57 0.33 18.61
C CYS A 25 33.95 1.71 18.32
N LEU A 26 34.49 2.80 18.89
CA LEU A 26 33.99 4.15 18.61
C LEU A 26 34.23 4.58 17.16
N ILE A 27 35.41 4.27 16.60
CA ILE A 27 35.74 4.55 15.20
C ILE A 27 34.83 3.73 14.28
N TRP A 28 34.66 2.44 14.56
CA TRP A 28 33.76 1.57 13.80
C TRP A 28 32.32 2.09 13.81
N TYR A 29 31.80 2.42 15.00
CA TYR A 29 30.46 2.97 15.16
C TYR A 29 30.28 4.29 14.40
N ARG A 30 31.28 5.19 14.45
CA ARG A 30 31.27 6.46 13.69
C ARG A 30 31.27 6.21 12.18
N TYR A 31 32.03 5.23 11.71
CA TYR A 31 32.09 4.86 10.30
C TYR A 31 30.75 4.30 9.80
N GLU A 32 30.15 3.38 10.56
CA GLU A 32 28.89 2.75 10.21
C GLU A 32 27.72 3.75 10.24
N THR A 33 27.67 4.61 11.25
CA THR A 33 26.68 5.70 11.32
C THR A 33 26.84 6.75 10.21
N ALA A 34 28.06 7.01 9.73
CA ALA A 34 28.28 7.92 8.61
C ALA A 34 27.66 7.39 7.30
N LYS A 35 27.68 6.07 7.08
CA LYS A 35 27.05 5.44 5.91
C LYS A 35 25.53 5.63 5.91
N HIS A 36 24.89 5.50 7.08
CA HIS A 36 23.45 5.72 7.22
C HIS A 36 23.03 7.19 7.06
N ARG A 37 23.88 8.14 7.48
CA ARG A 37 23.61 9.57 7.27
C ARG A 37 23.56 9.96 5.79
N LYS A 38 24.50 9.45 4.99
CA LYS A 38 24.48 9.67 3.53
C LYS A 38 23.21 9.14 2.87
N ALA A 39 22.76 7.95 3.27
CA ALA A 39 21.52 7.37 2.75
C ALA A 39 20.28 8.19 3.15
N LEU A 40 20.27 8.80 4.35
CA LEU A 40 19.22 9.71 4.77
C LEU A 40 19.24 11.02 3.97
N ASP A 41 20.42 11.62 3.78
CA ASP A 41 20.56 12.86 3.01
C ASP A 41 20.10 12.65 1.56
N GLU A 42 20.56 11.58 0.89
CA GLU A 42 20.12 11.20 -0.46
C GLU A 42 18.60 10.97 -0.55
N ALA A 43 18.01 10.31 0.46
CA ALA A 43 16.56 10.12 0.52
C ALA A 43 15.80 11.45 0.68
N THR A 44 16.34 12.40 1.45
CA THR A 44 15.72 13.73 1.60
C THR A 44 15.82 14.59 0.33
N GLU A 45 16.94 14.49 -0.40
CA GLU A 45 17.10 15.16 -1.70
C GLU A 45 16.13 14.60 -2.74
N TYR A 46 15.99 13.26 -2.79
CA TYR A 46 15.04 12.60 -3.67
C TYR A 46 13.58 13.00 -3.36
N ALA A 47 13.22 13.08 -2.07
CA ALA A 47 11.90 13.53 -1.64
C ALA A 47 11.62 14.98 -2.05
N ARG A 48 12.59 15.90 -1.91
CA ARG A 48 12.47 17.29 -2.36
C ARG A 48 12.34 17.41 -3.87
N GLN A 49 13.12 16.64 -4.63
CA GLN A 49 13.05 16.63 -6.09
C GLN A 49 11.68 16.13 -6.58
N TRP A 50 11.15 15.08 -5.94
CA TRP A 50 9.81 14.57 -6.24
C TRP A 50 8.71 15.61 -5.95
N GLU A 51 8.79 16.32 -4.82
CA GLU A 51 7.83 17.37 -4.48
C GLU A 51 7.86 18.54 -5.47
N ASN A 52 9.06 18.97 -5.90
CA ASN A 52 9.23 20.03 -6.90
C ASN A 52 8.69 19.62 -8.28
N ASN A 53 8.94 18.38 -8.72
CA ASN A 53 8.39 17.85 -9.97
C ASN A 53 6.87 17.73 -9.92
N ARG A 54 6.28 17.40 -8.76
CA ARG A 54 4.83 17.37 -8.59
C ARG A 54 4.21 18.77 -8.72
N LYS A 55 4.86 19.79 -8.16
CA LYS A 55 4.39 21.19 -8.23
C LYS A 55 4.52 21.77 -9.64
N SER A 56 5.55 21.41 -10.40
CA SER A 56 5.70 21.88 -11.79
C SER A 56 4.64 21.30 -12.73
N HIS A 57 4.30 20.00 -12.62
CA HIS A 57 3.24 19.39 -13.43
C HIS A 57 1.83 19.96 -13.16
N PHE A 58 1.54 20.39 -11.93
CA PHE A 58 0.24 20.97 -11.58
C PHE A 58 0.04 22.39 -12.16
N ASN A 59 1.12 23.14 -12.36
CA ASN A 59 1.05 24.51 -12.89
C ASN A 59 1.08 24.59 -14.44
N THR A 60 1.38 23.50 -15.13
CA THR A 60 1.43 23.47 -16.61
C THR A 60 0.13 22.99 -17.27
N THR A 61 -0.85 22.49 -16.50
CA THR A 61 -2.14 21.98 -17.03
C THR A 61 -3.31 22.92 -16.72
N SER A 62 -3.09 24.23 -16.80
CA SER A 62 -4.16 25.22 -16.67
C SER A 62 -3.92 26.41 -17.58
N LYS A 63 -3.82 26.16 -18.89
CA LYS A 63 -4.16 27.10 -19.96
C LYS A 63 -4.40 26.30 -21.24
N GLU A 64 -5.51 26.62 -21.91
CA GLU A 64 -6.05 26.03 -23.14
C GLU A 64 -6.86 24.73 -23.01
N GLY A 65 -8.17 24.91 -23.16
CA GLY A 65 -9.16 23.84 -23.25
C GLY A 65 -10.57 24.33 -22.94
N ALA A 66 -10.99 25.44 -23.57
CA ALA A 66 -12.38 25.86 -23.57
C ALA A 66 -13.19 24.87 -24.44
N GLY A 67 -14.16 24.20 -23.83
CA GLY A 67 -15.12 23.30 -24.46
C GLY A 67 -16.27 23.03 -23.50
N PRO A 68 -17.53 22.97 -23.98
CA PRO A 68 -18.68 23.48 -23.25
C PRO A 68 -19.11 22.60 -22.07
N THR A 69 -19.39 23.30 -20.98
CA THR A 69 -20.09 22.86 -19.78
C THR A 69 -21.40 22.15 -20.13
N LEU A 70 -21.44 20.83 -19.95
CA LEU A 70 -22.69 20.09 -19.83
C LEU A 70 -23.06 20.08 -18.35
N GLU A 71 -23.60 21.20 -17.89
CA GLU A 71 -24.26 21.35 -16.60
C GLU A 71 -25.50 20.47 -16.61
N LYS A 72 -25.35 19.22 -16.17
CA LYS A 72 -26.49 18.43 -15.70
C LYS A 72 -26.81 18.91 -14.28
N SER A 73 -27.40 20.09 -14.19
CA SER A 73 -28.09 20.56 -12.98
C SER A 73 -29.22 19.57 -12.70
N LEU A 74 -29.11 18.85 -11.59
CA LEU A 74 -30.23 18.08 -11.05
C LEU A 74 -31.28 19.09 -10.59
N THR A 75 -32.26 19.30 -11.47
CA THR A 75 -33.50 20.01 -11.21
C THR A 75 -34.16 19.42 -9.97
N THR A 76 -34.07 20.15 -8.86
CA THR A 76 -35.04 20.05 -7.77
C THR A 76 -36.41 20.35 -8.36
N THR A 77 -37.22 19.32 -8.56
CA THR A 77 -38.64 19.46 -8.85
C THR A 77 -39.30 20.05 -7.61
N ALA A 78 -39.39 21.38 -7.57
CA ALA A 78 -40.44 22.04 -6.82
C ALA A 78 -41.76 21.62 -7.47
N VAL A 79 -42.49 20.74 -6.81
CA VAL A 79 -43.87 20.42 -7.17
C VAL A 79 -44.68 21.68 -6.92
N ASP A 80 -45.03 22.33 -8.02
CA ASP A 80 -45.99 23.42 -8.07
C ASP A 80 -47.37 22.86 -7.67
N VAL A 81 -47.92 23.41 -6.59
CA VAL A 81 -49.24 23.07 -6.08
C VAL A 81 -50.25 23.76 -6.98
N HIS A 82 -50.69 23.08 -8.04
CA HIS A 82 -51.88 23.49 -8.77
C HIS A 82 -53.10 22.89 -8.06
N ASP A 83 -53.73 23.74 -7.26
CA ASP A 83 -55.11 23.63 -6.83
C ASP A 83 -56.01 23.71 -8.07
N ASP A 84 -56.82 22.67 -8.27
CA ASP A 84 -58.10 22.73 -8.98
C ASP A 84 -58.90 21.46 -8.67
N SER A 85 -59.75 21.56 -7.65
CA SER A 85 -60.86 20.64 -7.37
C SER A 85 -61.98 20.81 -8.41
N PRO A 86 -62.71 19.74 -8.77
CA PRO A 86 -63.97 19.54 -8.06
C PRO A 86 -64.32 18.08 -7.73
N LEU A 87 -64.75 17.91 -6.48
CA LEU A 87 -65.85 17.08 -5.97
C LEU A 87 -66.21 15.78 -6.71
N GLY A 88 -65.84 14.67 -6.08
CA GLY A 88 -66.49 13.37 -6.24
C GLY A 88 -66.43 12.59 -4.92
N GLU A 89 -67.53 12.59 -4.17
CA GLU A 89 -67.74 11.76 -2.98
C GLU A 89 -67.68 10.27 -3.34
N THR A 90 -67.06 9.45 -2.49
CA THR A 90 -67.58 8.20 -1.87
C THR A 90 -66.39 7.36 -1.37
N GLY A 91 -66.34 7.09 -0.05
CA GLY A 91 -65.33 6.22 0.60
C GLY A 91 -65.51 4.71 0.32
N PRO A 92 -64.88 3.78 1.08
CA PRO A 92 -64.15 3.97 2.34
C PRO A 92 -62.77 3.28 2.44
N ASP A 93 -62.02 3.72 3.47
CA ASP A 93 -61.09 2.94 4.29
C ASP A 93 -59.86 2.29 3.62
N LEU A 94 -58.80 3.07 3.51
CA LEU A 94 -57.42 2.60 3.37
C LEU A 94 -56.63 3.07 4.59
N THR A 95 -56.56 2.26 5.63
CA THR A 95 -55.49 2.33 6.64
C THR A 95 -54.17 1.84 6.01
N LYS A 96 -53.66 2.58 5.03
CA LYS A 96 -52.27 2.48 4.58
C LYS A 96 -51.52 3.63 5.24
N GLN A 97 -50.84 3.31 6.35
CA GLN A 97 -49.76 4.15 6.83
C GLN A 97 -48.83 4.49 5.65
N PRO A 98 -48.46 5.77 5.46
CA PRO A 98 -47.36 6.11 4.58
C PRO A 98 -46.13 5.40 5.14
N LYS A 99 -45.65 4.38 4.43
CA LYS A 99 -44.39 3.72 4.74
C LYS A 99 -43.31 4.74 4.42
N GLU A 100 -42.89 5.45 5.45
CA GLU A 100 -41.70 6.27 5.51
C GLU A 100 -40.52 5.45 4.96
N LEU A 101 -40.12 5.71 3.72
CA LEU A 101 -39.02 5.02 3.05
C LEU A 101 -38.41 5.96 2.02
N GLU A 102 -37.93 7.10 2.50
CA GLU A 102 -36.88 7.84 1.82
C GLU A 102 -35.73 7.99 2.80
N ASN A 103 -35.09 6.86 3.08
CA ASN A 103 -33.75 6.86 3.64
C ASN A 103 -32.86 7.43 2.53
N THR A 104 -32.72 8.76 2.51
CA THR A 104 -31.75 9.44 1.63
C THR A 104 -30.40 8.90 2.07
N GLU A 105 -29.92 7.84 1.40
CA GLU A 105 -28.62 7.24 1.68
C GLU A 105 -27.57 8.34 1.48
N THR A 106 -27.18 8.94 2.59
CA THR A 106 -26.14 9.96 2.61
C THR A 106 -24.89 9.29 2.06
N VAL A 107 -24.54 9.66 0.82
CA VAL A 107 -23.41 9.07 0.10
C VAL A 107 -22.18 9.22 0.98
N ARG A 108 -21.68 8.09 1.47
CA ARG A 108 -20.60 8.09 2.44
C ARG A 108 -19.29 8.46 1.75
N VAL A 109 -18.59 9.44 2.29
CA VAL A 109 -17.31 9.93 1.73
C VAL A 109 -16.14 9.51 2.61
N SER A 110 -14.99 9.26 1.96
CA SER A 110 -13.72 8.99 2.62
C SER A 110 -13.26 10.15 3.51
N PRO A 111 -12.79 9.88 4.74
CA PRO A 111 -12.10 10.90 5.55
C PRO A 111 -10.70 11.25 5.01
N HIS A 112 -10.14 10.43 4.11
CA HIS A 112 -8.78 10.60 3.56
C HIS A 112 -8.76 11.29 2.20
N GLY A 113 -9.91 11.78 1.71
CA GLY A 113 -10.00 12.54 0.46
C GLY A 113 -10.08 11.71 -0.82
N PHE A 114 -10.36 10.40 -0.73
CA PHE A 114 -10.57 9.54 -1.91
C PHE A 114 -11.96 9.68 -2.57
N GLY A 115 -12.82 10.55 -2.05
CA GLY A 115 -14.20 10.70 -2.51
C GLY A 115 -15.13 9.61 -1.96
N PRO A 116 -16.29 9.41 -2.60
CA PRO A 116 -17.26 8.40 -2.21
C PRO A 116 -16.66 6.99 -2.13
N TYR A 117 -17.18 6.16 -1.24
CA TYR A 117 -16.82 4.75 -1.20
C TYR A 117 -17.38 4.01 -2.41
N PRO A 118 -16.64 3.05 -2.99
CA PRO A 118 -17.15 2.24 -4.07
C PRO A 118 -18.28 1.33 -3.57
N GLU A 119 -19.23 1.02 -4.46
CA GLU A 119 -20.29 0.05 -4.20
C GLU A 119 -19.68 -1.34 -3.94
N ILE A 120 -20.11 -1.98 -2.86
CA ILE A 120 -19.61 -3.29 -2.44
C ILE A 120 -20.46 -4.35 -3.14
N PRO A 121 -19.87 -5.14 -4.05
CA PRO A 121 -20.60 -6.18 -4.73
C PRO A 121 -20.98 -7.30 -3.76
N GLU A 122 -22.09 -7.97 -4.06
CA GLU A 122 -22.54 -9.11 -3.29
C GLU A 122 -21.46 -10.22 -3.28
N GLY A 123 -21.19 -10.76 -2.09
CA GLY A 123 -20.23 -11.85 -1.90
C GLY A 123 -18.74 -11.46 -1.91
N ALA A 124 -18.39 -10.17 -2.01
CA ALA A 124 -17.00 -9.77 -1.85
C ALA A 124 -16.47 -10.09 -0.44
N PRO A 125 -15.18 -10.48 -0.30
CA PRO A 125 -14.57 -10.85 0.98
C PRO A 125 -14.16 -9.61 1.79
N VAL A 126 -15.02 -8.60 1.86
CA VAL A 126 -14.78 -7.36 2.60
C VAL A 126 -15.98 -6.97 3.42
N ASN A 127 -15.71 -6.44 4.61
CA ASN A 127 -16.74 -5.81 5.42
C ASN A 127 -17.15 -4.45 4.82
N PRO A 128 -18.36 -3.97 5.10
CA PRO A 128 -18.77 -2.62 4.75
C PRO A 128 -17.85 -1.55 5.35
N PHE A 129 -17.63 -0.46 4.61
CA PHE A 129 -16.88 0.68 5.13
C PHE A 129 -17.58 1.26 6.36
N THR A 130 -16.86 1.38 7.47
CA THR A 130 -17.26 1.99 8.74
C THR A 130 -16.80 3.43 8.89
N GLY A 131 -16.03 3.97 7.93
CA GLY A 131 -15.49 5.34 7.89
C GLY A 131 -14.51 5.69 9.00
N ARG A 132 -13.98 4.68 9.68
CA ARG A 132 -12.98 4.78 10.77
C ARG A 132 -11.71 4.03 10.41
N GLU A 133 -11.61 3.59 9.16
CA GLU A 133 -10.49 2.84 8.63
C GLU A 133 -9.24 3.70 8.62
N GLN A 134 -8.12 3.09 8.98
CA GLN A 134 -6.82 3.66 8.71
C GLN A 134 -6.64 3.78 7.18
N LEU A 135 -5.92 4.81 6.74
CA LEU A 135 -5.62 5.08 5.33
C LEU A 135 -5.23 3.82 4.53
N ARG A 136 -4.34 2.99 5.10
CA ARG A 136 -3.87 1.75 4.47
C ARG A 136 -4.99 0.73 4.27
N MET A 137 -5.88 0.60 5.26
CA MET A 137 -7.02 -0.33 5.20
C MET A 137 -8.04 0.15 4.16
N GLU A 138 -8.34 1.45 4.12
CA GLU A 138 -9.26 1.99 3.11
C GLU A 138 -8.72 1.76 1.70
N ILE A 139 -7.44 2.01 1.44
CA ILE A 139 -6.81 1.75 0.13
C ILE A 139 -6.95 0.26 -0.23
N LEU A 140 -6.61 -0.63 0.70
CA LEU A 140 -6.72 -2.08 0.49
C LEU A 140 -8.16 -2.48 0.13
N MET A 141 -9.15 -2.03 0.90
CA MET A 141 -10.57 -2.35 0.65
C MET A 141 -11.04 -1.79 -0.69
N ARG A 142 -10.70 -0.54 -1.03
CA ARG A 142 -11.05 0.06 -2.32
C ARG A 142 -10.49 -0.73 -3.50
N VAL A 143 -9.23 -1.14 -3.42
CA VAL A 143 -8.60 -1.95 -4.48
C VAL A 143 -9.27 -3.32 -4.58
N VAL A 144 -9.54 -3.98 -3.45
CA VAL A 144 -10.25 -5.27 -3.42
C VAL A 144 -11.62 -5.17 -4.07
N ILE A 145 -12.43 -4.18 -3.69
CA ILE A 145 -13.77 -3.96 -4.26
C ILE A 145 -13.69 -3.68 -5.75
N LYS A 146 -12.80 -2.76 -6.16
CA LYS A 146 -12.61 -2.44 -7.57
C LYS A 146 -12.27 -3.68 -8.38
N LYS A 147 -11.32 -4.48 -7.91
CA LYS A 147 -10.85 -5.69 -8.61
C LYS A 147 -11.92 -6.78 -8.63
N TRP A 148 -12.73 -6.89 -7.58
CA TRP A 148 -13.87 -7.79 -7.56
C TRP A 148 -14.95 -7.40 -8.57
N ASN A 149 -15.24 -6.09 -8.69
CA ASN A 149 -16.17 -5.52 -9.68
C ASN A 149 -15.68 -5.72 -11.12
N GLU A 150 -14.36 -5.73 -11.33
CA GLU A 150 -13.73 -6.10 -12.62
C GLU A 150 -13.82 -7.61 -12.94
N GLY A 151 -14.43 -8.41 -12.05
CA GLY A 151 -14.61 -9.86 -12.24
C GLY A 151 -13.43 -10.70 -11.75
N GLU A 152 -12.41 -10.09 -11.15
CA GLU A 152 -11.26 -10.83 -10.62
C GLU A 152 -11.63 -11.58 -9.33
N ARG A 153 -11.03 -12.76 -9.14
CA ARG A 153 -11.24 -13.60 -7.95
C ARG A 153 -9.91 -13.96 -7.31
N PHE A 154 -9.82 -13.70 -6.01
CA PHE A 154 -8.63 -13.87 -5.19
C PHE A 154 -9.03 -14.29 -3.77
N THR A 155 -8.08 -14.84 -3.03
CA THR A 155 -8.30 -15.41 -1.69
C THR A 155 -8.10 -14.41 -0.56
N GLY A 156 -7.53 -13.23 -0.87
CA GLY A 156 -7.25 -12.18 0.09
C GLY A 156 -6.42 -11.06 -0.53
N ALA A 157 -5.95 -10.14 0.30
CA ALA A 157 -5.07 -9.05 -0.11
C ALA A 157 -4.13 -8.67 1.03
N SER A 158 -2.97 -8.13 0.68
CA SER A 158 -2.00 -7.59 1.64
C SER A 158 -1.52 -6.20 1.20
N PHE A 159 -1.13 -5.37 2.16
CA PHE A 159 -0.58 -4.05 1.90
C PHE A 159 0.90 -4.03 2.27
N SER A 160 1.76 -3.67 1.34
CA SER A 160 3.21 -3.55 1.57
C SER A 160 3.79 -2.48 0.64
N GLY A 161 4.72 -1.66 1.11
CA GLY A 161 5.34 -0.63 0.25
C GLY A 161 4.34 0.35 -0.40
N GLY A 162 3.25 0.72 0.29
CA GLY A 162 2.26 1.60 -0.33
C GLY A 162 1.41 0.95 -1.44
N LYS A 163 1.60 -0.35 -1.72
CA LYS A 163 0.89 -1.10 -2.76
C LYS A 163 0.01 -2.19 -2.14
N VAL A 164 -1.02 -2.55 -2.88
CA VAL A 164 -1.93 -3.65 -2.55
C VAL A 164 -1.58 -4.84 -3.43
N TYR A 165 -1.32 -5.98 -2.81
CA TYR A 165 -1.02 -7.25 -3.46
C TYR A 165 -2.19 -8.21 -3.23
N LEU A 166 -2.84 -8.62 -4.32
CA LEU A 166 -3.98 -9.53 -4.28
C LEU A 166 -3.51 -10.99 -4.28
N ASN A 167 -4.06 -11.80 -3.38
CA ASN A 167 -3.65 -13.20 -3.22
C ASN A 167 -4.40 -14.08 -4.23
N TYR A 168 -3.92 -14.11 -5.47
CA TYR A 168 -4.48 -15.01 -6.49
C TYR A 168 -4.05 -16.47 -6.26
N PRO A 169 -4.90 -17.44 -6.65
CA PRO A 169 -4.49 -18.82 -6.77
C PRO A 169 -3.26 -18.95 -7.66
N ASN A 170 -2.37 -19.87 -7.30
CA ASN A 170 -1.16 -20.18 -8.06
C ASN A 170 -0.25 -18.98 -8.37
N THR A 171 -0.35 -17.86 -7.64
CA THR A 171 0.48 -16.69 -7.86
C THR A 171 1.44 -16.47 -6.70
N VAL A 172 2.66 -16.08 -7.03
CA VAL A 172 3.73 -15.76 -6.10
C VAL A 172 4.35 -14.43 -6.49
N TYR A 173 4.47 -13.53 -5.52
CA TYR A 173 5.12 -12.25 -5.70
C TYR A 173 6.61 -12.42 -5.41
N VAL A 174 7.47 -12.15 -6.38
CA VAL A 174 8.91 -12.41 -6.30
C VAL A 174 9.70 -11.11 -6.39
N LYS A 175 10.68 -10.96 -5.53
CA LYS A 175 11.69 -9.90 -5.65
C LYS A 175 12.96 -10.56 -6.18
N TYR A 176 13.38 -10.15 -7.37
CA TYR A 176 14.64 -10.62 -7.95
C TYR A 176 15.82 -9.80 -7.42
N GLY A 177 16.96 -10.46 -7.22
CA GLY A 177 18.24 -9.84 -6.98
C GLY A 177 18.93 -9.40 -8.26
N GLU A 178 20.18 -8.97 -8.10
CA GLU A 178 21.05 -8.65 -9.23
C GLU A 178 21.37 -9.90 -10.05
N PRO A 179 21.49 -9.80 -11.39
CA PRO A 179 21.86 -10.91 -12.23
C PRO A 179 23.23 -11.49 -11.84
N VAL A 180 23.31 -12.81 -11.69
CA VAL A 180 24.53 -13.54 -11.38
C VAL A 180 24.89 -14.45 -12.55
N LYS A 181 26.15 -14.40 -12.99
CA LYS A 181 26.67 -15.29 -14.02
C LYS A 181 27.18 -16.57 -13.37
N ASN A 182 26.60 -17.70 -13.74
CA ASN A 182 27.02 -19.02 -13.26
C ASN A 182 28.34 -19.45 -13.92
N GLN A 183 28.96 -20.51 -13.39
CA GLN A 183 30.21 -21.08 -13.93
C GLN A 183 30.08 -21.48 -15.41
N ASP A 184 28.88 -21.90 -15.82
CA ASP A 184 28.55 -22.26 -17.21
C ASP A 184 28.34 -21.03 -18.12
N GLY A 185 28.52 -19.82 -17.60
CA GLY A 185 28.33 -18.57 -18.32
C GLY A 185 26.89 -18.10 -18.45
N ILE A 186 25.91 -18.88 -17.97
CA ILE A 186 24.49 -18.54 -17.97
C ILE A 186 24.21 -17.45 -16.92
N VAL A 187 23.54 -16.37 -17.34
CA VAL A 187 23.09 -15.31 -16.43
C VAL A 187 21.73 -15.68 -15.85
N THR A 188 21.64 -15.73 -14.52
CA THR A 188 20.40 -16.02 -13.78
C THR A 188 20.07 -14.85 -12.85
N ARG A 189 18.78 -14.60 -12.61
CA ARG A 189 18.32 -13.62 -11.60
C ARG A 189 17.81 -14.40 -10.39
N PRO A 190 18.54 -14.43 -9.27
CA PRO A 190 18.08 -15.13 -8.08
C PRO A 190 16.85 -14.44 -7.51
N ILE A 191 15.93 -15.20 -6.94
CA ILE A 191 14.81 -14.67 -6.15
C ILE A 191 15.32 -14.44 -4.74
N ILE A 192 15.31 -13.19 -4.27
CA ILE A 192 15.78 -12.80 -2.93
C ILE A 192 14.64 -12.77 -1.90
N SER A 193 13.39 -12.70 -2.36
CA SER A 193 12.21 -12.79 -1.51
C SER A 193 11.02 -13.27 -2.34
N ALA A 194 10.17 -14.09 -1.73
CA ALA A 194 8.91 -14.54 -2.30
C ALA A 194 7.79 -14.34 -1.27
N GLY A 195 6.67 -13.78 -1.71
CA GLY A 195 5.48 -13.50 -0.89
C GLY A 195 4.19 -13.99 -1.55
N GLY A 196 3.10 -13.91 -0.79
CA GLY A 196 1.78 -14.42 -1.18
C GLY A 196 1.52 -15.84 -0.65
N SER A 197 0.29 -16.32 -0.84
CA SER A 197 -0.19 -17.57 -0.24
C SER A 197 0.60 -18.82 -0.66
N ASN A 198 1.29 -18.78 -1.80
CA ASN A 198 2.01 -19.91 -2.38
C ASN A 198 3.54 -19.79 -2.30
N SER A 199 4.08 -18.81 -1.57
CA SER A 199 5.54 -18.66 -1.46
C SER A 199 6.21 -19.86 -0.79
N ALA A 200 5.50 -20.58 0.09
CA ALA A 200 5.98 -21.79 0.75
C ALA A 200 6.29 -22.96 -0.21
N PHE A 201 5.78 -22.92 -1.45
CA PHE A 201 6.07 -23.93 -2.46
C PHE A 201 7.40 -23.70 -3.20
N ILE A 202 8.08 -22.57 -2.99
CA ILE A 202 9.39 -22.30 -3.58
C ILE A 202 10.48 -22.64 -2.55
N SER A 203 11.26 -23.68 -2.83
CA SER A 203 12.41 -24.02 -2.00
C SER A 203 13.53 -22.98 -2.15
N GLU A 204 14.39 -22.86 -1.14
CA GLU A 204 15.56 -21.98 -1.18
C GLU A 204 16.47 -22.27 -2.38
N LYS A 205 16.64 -23.56 -2.73
CA LYS A 205 17.40 -23.98 -3.91
C LYS A 205 16.81 -23.41 -5.20
N GLN A 206 15.49 -23.44 -5.34
CA GLN A 206 14.78 -22.89 -6.50
C GLN A 206 14.87 -21.36 -6.52
N MET A 207 14.72 -20.70 -5.36
CA MET A 207 14.89 -19.26 -5.25
C MET A 207 16.28 -18.81 -5.71
N ARG A 208 17.34 -19.46 -5.21
CA ARG A 208 18.74 -19.16 -5.61
C ARG A 208 18.97 -19.38 -7.11
N ALA A 209 18.33 -20.39 -7.70
CA ALA A 209 18.40 -20.66 -9.13
C ALA A 209 17.54 -19.72 -9.98
N GLY A 210 16.69 -18.87 -9.38
CA GLY A 210 15.69 -18.07 -10.09
C GLY A 210 14.58 -18.91 -10.72
N TYR A 211 14.40 -20.15 -10.25
CA TYR A 211 13.42 -21.08 -10.79
C TYR A 211 12.10 -20.96 -10.05
N ILE A 212 11.01 -20.97 -10.81
CA ILE A 212 9.64 -20.94 -10.30
C ILE A 212 8.99 -22.26 -10.67
N PRO A 213 8.48 -23.03 -9.70
CA PRO A 213 7.81 -24.31 -9.96
C PRO A 213 6.72 -24.21 -11.01
N ASP A 214 6.58 -25.25 -11.82
CA ASP A 214 5.52 -25.36 -12.80
C ASP A 214 4.14 -25.22 -12.13
N GLY A 215 3.24 -24.54 -12.83
CA GLY A 215 1.91 -24.21 -12.30
C GLY A 215 1.87 -22.97 -11.41
N LEU A 216 3.01 -22.37 -11.04
CA LEU A 216 3.04 -21.07 -10.37
C LEU A 216 3.29 -19.93 -11.36
N ARG A 217 2.50 -18.86 -11.21
CA ARG A 217 2.68 -17.58 -11.89
C ARG A 217 3.49 -16.64 -11.01
N ALA A 218 4.59 -16.14 -11.57
CA ALA A 218 5.43 -15.12 -10.95
C ALA A 218 4.90 -13.71 -11.25
N LEU A 219 4.78 -12.87 -10.24
CA LEU A 219 4.63 -11.43 -10.41
C LEU A 219 5.79 -10.73 -9.69
N GLU A 220 6.49 -9.83 -10.36
CA GLU A 220 7.62 -9.13 -9.72
C GLU A 220 7.09 -8.13 -8.69
N PHE A 221 7.66 -8.13 -7.48
CA PHE A 221 7.56 -7.01 -6.56
C PHE A 221 8.22 -5.82 -7.24
N ASP A 222 7.45 -4.78 -7.54
CA ASP A 222 8.00 -3.57 -8.14
C ASP A 222 9.17 -3.06 -7.28
N LYS A 223 10.31 -2.77 -7.94
CA LYS A 223 11.62 -2.52 -7.32
C LYS A 223 11.58 -1.47 -6.21
N ASN A 224 10.61 -0.58 -6.27
CA ASN A 224 10.48 0.57 -5.39
C ASN A 224 9.68 0.30 -4.11
N GLY A 225 9.16 -0.92 -3.91
CA GLY A 225 8.35 -1.27 -2.73
C GLY A 225 7.10 -0.43 -2.69
#